data_AF-A0A9D4JPC2-F1
#
_entry.id   AF-A0A9D4JPC2-F1
#
_cell.length_a   1.000
_cell.length_b   1.000
_cell.length_c   1.000
_cell.angle_alpha   90.00
_cell.angle_beta   90.00
_cell.angle_gamma   90.00
#
_symmetry.space_group_name_H-M   'P 1'
#
loop_
_entity.id
_entity.type
_entity.pdbx_description
1 polymer ?
#
loop_
_entity_poly.entity_id
_entity_poly.type
_entity_poly.pdbx_seq_one_letter_code
_entity_poly.pdbx_strand_id
1 'polypeptide(L)'
;MDNYLSPADVVVLCGSILASLVVGIVYVVKESRHESTSFRYHRGGGKLHLFPVAVTLVVTFESSIFYLGYLSEIYMYGSYYWMQNLGLIVGCLTMFFVTIPLFYPLQITSVYEYLQMRHESQQVRQMAMWLGNVGSLLYAGIVTFGAGTGMEGVTGVSAWIYVIVLTSIAVVYTSLGEIKAVVVTDVVQGVIR
;
A
#
# COMPACT_ATOMS: atom_id res chain seq x y z
N MET A 1 -7.98 -35.85 3.20
CA MET A 1 -7.13 -34.68 2.87
C MET A 1 -8.07 -33.68 2.24
N ASP A 2 -9.02 -33.18 3.04
CA ASP A 2 -10.21 -32.49 2.54
C ASP A 2 -10.53 -31.39 3.55
N ASN A 3 -9.99 -30.20 3.30
CA ASN A 3 -10.45 -28.94 3.88
C ASN A 3 -9.86 -27.81 3.02
N TYR A 4 -10.19 -27.84 1.74
CA TYR A 4 -10.16 -26.62 0.93
C TYR A 4 -11.31 -25.76 1.47
N LEU A 5 -10.99 -24.57 1.98
CA LEU A 5 -11.84 -23.59 2.69
C LEU A 5 -13.33 -23.94 2.82
N SER A 6 -13.87 -23.83 4.03
CA SER A 6 -15.32 -23.89 4.22
C SER A 6 -15.97 -22.84 3.30
N PRO A 7 -17.09 -23.14 2.62
CA PRO A 7 -17.78 -22.14 1.79
C PRO A 7 -18.13 -20.87 2.56
N ALA A 8 -18.22 -20.93 3.89
CA ALA A 8 -18.31 -19.77 4.77
C ALA A 8 -17.08 -18.85 4.69
N ASP A 9 -15.86 -19.40 4.65
CA ASP A 9 -14.62 -18.62 4.60
C ASP A 9 -14.49 -17.89 3.26
N VAL A 10 -14.88 -18.55 2.15
CA VAL A 10 -14.90 -17.93 0.81
C VAL A 10 -15.91 -16.79 0.76
N VAL A 11 -17.09 -16.96 1.37
CA VAL A 11 -18.12 -15.92 1.45
C VAL A 11 -17.65 -14.73 2.29
N VAL A 12 -16.95 -14.98 3.41
CA VAL A 12 -16.37 -13.91 4.25
C VAL A 12 -15.26 -13.16 3.50
N LEU A 13 -14.41 -13.88 2.75
CA LEU A 13 -13.30 -13.31 2.00
C LEU A 13 -13.76 -12.49 0.79
N CYS A 14 -14.70 -13.02 0.00
CA CYS A 14 -15.35 -12.25 -1.05
C CYS A 14 -16.17 -11.08 -0.47
N GLY A 15 -16.83 -11.28 0.67
CA GLY A 15 -17.61 -10.28 1.38
C GLY A 15 -16.76 -9.11 1.89
N SER A 16 -15.57 -9.37 2.43
CA SER A 16 -14.67 -8.31 2.92
C SER A 16 -14.03 -7.51 1.78
N ILE A 17 -13.67 -8.18 0.67
CA ILE A 17 -13.19 -7.51 -0.54
C ILE A 17 -14.30 -6.66 -1.16
N LEU A 18 -15.52 -7.18 -1.28
CA LEU A 18 -16.65 -6.43 -1.81
C LEU A 18 -17.07 -5.28 -0.88
N ALA A 19 -17.06 -5.48 0.44
CA ALA A 19 -17.39 -4.44 1.41
C ALA A 19 -16.37 -3.29 1.36
N SER A 20 -15.06 -3.59 1.32
CA SER A 20 -14.03 -2.56 1.19
C SER A 20 -14.14 -1.80 -0.14
N LEU A 21 -14.45 -2.51 -1.22
CA LEU A 21 -14.65 -1.93 -2.55
C LEU A 21 -15.92 -1.06 -2.62
N VAL A 22 -17.03 -1.49 -2.00
CA VAL A 22 -18.28 -0.73 -1.91
C VAL A 22 -18.10 0.52 -1.04
N VAL A 23 -17.42 0.41 0.11
CA VAL A 23 -17.13 1.58 0.96
C VAL A 23 -16.26 2.59 0.20
N GLY A 24 -15.23 2.13 -0.51
CA GLY A 24 -14.40 2.98 -1.37
C GLY A 24 -15.22 3.68 -2.46
N ILE A 25 -16.06 2.96 -3.20
CA ILE A 25 -16.88 3.52 -4.28
C ILE A 25 -17.94 4.49 -3.74
N VAL A 26 -18.64 4.14 -2.65
CA VAL A 26 -19.66 5.01 -2.05
C VAL A 26 -19.03 6.32 -1.57
N TYR A 27 -17.81 6.26 -1.02
CA TYR A 27 -17.09 7.45 -0.60
C TYR A 27 -16.69 8.33 -1.80
N VAL A 28 -16.16 7.73 -2.87
CA VAL A 28 -15.81 8.43 -4.14
C VAL A 28 -17.04 9.07 -4.79
N VAL A 29 -18.16 8.36 -4.87
CA VAL A 29 -19.41 8.88 -5.46
C VAL A 29 -20.00 10.02 -4.62
N LYS A 30 -19.82 9.98 -3.30
CA LYS A 30 -20.30 11.03 -2.39
C LYS A 30 -19.41 12.28 -2.41
N GLU A 31 -18.10 12.11 -2.53
CA GLU A 31 -17.13 13.21 -2.61
C GLU A 31 -17.11 13.86 -4.01
N SER A 32 -17.22 13.07 -5.09
CA SER A 32 -17.28 13.57 -6.48
C SER A 32 -18.51 14.44 -6.77
N ARG A 33 -19.60 14.29 -6.01
CA ARG A 33 -20.77 15.18 -6.06
C ARG A 33 -20.53 16.57 -5.46
N HIS A 34 -19.46 16.76 -4.69
CA HIS A 34 -19.24 17.99 -3.93
C HIS A 34 -18.09 18.88 -4.46
N GLU A 35 -17.23 18.42 -5.37
CA GLU A 35 -16.05 19.22 -5.77
C GLU A 35 -15.52 19.01 -7.19
N SER A 36 -15.84 19.95 -8.07
CA SER A 36 -15.29 20.08 -9.42
C SER A 36 -14.01 20.93 -9.42
N THR A 37 -12.87 20.42 -8.94
CA THR A 37 -11.58 21.13 -9.12
C THR A 37 -10.36 20.20 -9.14
N SER A 38 -9.93 19.79 -10.33
CA SER A 38 -8.80 18.86 -10.61
C SER A 38 -7.45 19.19 -9.94
N PHE A 39 -7.27 20.40 -9.40
CA PHE A 39 -6.02 20.77 -8.70
C PHE A 39 -6.00 20.35 -7.21
N ARG A 40 -7.18 20.14 -6.58
CA ARG A 40 -7.28 19.56 -5.22
C ARG A 40 -7.24 18.04 -5.20
N TYR A 41 -7.42 17.42 -6.36
CA TYR A 41 -7.47 15.97 -6.57
C TYR A 41 -6.11 15.27 -6.33
N HIS A 42 -5.00 15.90 -6.73
CA HIS A 42 -3.66 15.28 -6.67
C HIS A 42 -2.87 15.59 -5.38
N ARG A 43 -3.28 16.61 -4.61
CA ARG A 43 -2.56 17.07 -3.41
C ARG A 43 -3.16 16.64 -2.08
N GLY A 44 -4.18 15.77 -2.08
CA GLY A 44 -4.92 15.47 -0.84
C GLY A 44 -5.49 16.74 -0.22
N GLY A 45 -6.03 17.65 -1.04
CA GLY A 45 -6.37 19.04 -0.70
C GLY A 45 -7.63 19.22 0.15
N GLY A 46 -7.74 18.50 1.24
CA GLY A 46 -8.54 18.81 2.42
C GLY A 46 -7.65 18.62 3.65
N LYS A 47 -8.00 19.20 4.80
CA LYS A 47 -7.26 18.92 6.05
C LYS A 47 -7.42 17.43 6.40
N LEU A 48 -6.60 16.56 5.81
CA LEU A 48 -6.51 15.16 6.19
C LEU A 48 -6.04 15.13 7.64
N HIS A 49 -6.86 14.58 8.52
CA HIS A 49 -6.49 14.43 9.92
C HIS A 49 -5.20 13.60 9.99
N LEU A 50 -4.30 13.96 10.91
CA LEU A 50 -3.00 13.29 11.09
C LEU A 50 -3.17 11.78 11.33
N PHE A 51 -4.23 11.40 12.03
CA PHE A 51 -4.50 10.02 12.41
C PHE A 51 -4.78 9.09 11.21
N PRO A 52 -5.77 9.36 10.33
CA PRO A 52 -5.94 8.60 9.09
C PRO A 52 -4.68 8.48 8.24
N VAL A 53 -3.91 9.56 8.09
CA VAL A 53 -2.67 9.55 7.30
C VAL A 53 -1.62 8.63 7.91
N ALA A 54 -1.45 8.67 9.23
CA ALA A 54 -0.53 7.78 9.93
C ALA A 54 -0.94 6.30 9.77
N VAL A 55 -2.23 6.00 9.87
CA VAL A 55 -2.75 4.63 9.69
C VAL A 55 -2.49 4.15 8.26
N THR A 56 -2.79 4.96 7.24
CA THR A 56 -2.50 4.63 5.83
C THR A 56 -1.01 4.36 5.60
N LEU A 57 -0.11 5.17 6.19
CA LEU A 57 1.33 4.96 6.07
C LEU A 57 1.77 3.61 6.66
N VAL A 58 1.23 3.23 7.82
CA VAL A 58 1.52 1.93 8.46
C VAL A 58 0.97 0.80 7.60
N VAL A 59 -0.28 0.91 7.14
CA VAL A 59 -0.92 -0.11 6.30
C VAL A 59 -0.21 -0.28 4.96
N THR A 60 0.31 0.80 4.37
CA THR A 60 1.11 0.73 3.13
C THR A 60 2.44 0.02 3.34
N PHE A 61 3.03 0.12 4.55
CA PHE A 61 4.28 -0.55 4.87
C PHE A 61 4.10 -2.06 5.06
N GLU A 62 2.95 -2.48 5.56
CA GLU A 62 2.60 -3.87 5.86
C GLU A 62 2.09 -4.62 4.61
N SER A 63 3.01 -5.32 3.94
CA SER A 63 2.73 -6.08 2.71
C SER A 63 2.56 -7.58 2.94
N SER A 64 1.89 -8.31 2.03
CA SER A 64 1.71 -9.77 2.12
C SER A 64 3.03 -10.55 2.19
N ILE A 65 4.08 -10.05 1.51
CA ILE A 65 5.43 -10.63 1.60
C ILE A 65 6.01 -10.47 3.00
N PHE A 66 5.71 -9.35 3.66
CA PHE A 66 6.18 -9.11 5.01
C PHE A 66 5.67 -10.18 5.96
N TYR A 67 4.37 -10.50 5.91
CA TYR A 67 3.78 -11.57 6.73
C TYR A 67 4.36 -12.96 6.42
N LEU A 68 4.47 -13.33 5.14
CA LEU A 68 5.04 -14.64 4.77
C LEU A 68 6.52 -14.75 5.16
N GLY A 69 7.29 -13.68 4.96
CA GLY A 69 8.68 -13.59 5.37
C GLY A 69 8.82 -13.66 6.89
N TYR A 70 8.00 -12.92 7.63
CA TYR A 70 7.97 -12.90 9.10
C TYR A 70 7.75 -14.30 9.68
N LEU A 71 6.75 -15.01 9.16
CA LEU A 71 6.44 -16.39 9.59
C LEU A 71 7.58 -17.36 9.26
N SER A 72 8.15 -17.27 8.05
CA SER A 72 9.27 -18.10 7.63
C SER A 72 10.50 -17.90 8.53
N GLU A 73 10.81 -16.64 8.84
CA GLU A 73 11.98 -16.29 9.63
C GLU A 73 11.84 -16.73 11.09
N ILE A 74 10.66 -16.57 11.69
CA ILE A 74 10.38 -17.08 13.04
C ILE A 74 10.41 -18.60 13.08
N TYR A 75 9.92 -19.26 12.03
CA TYR A 75 9.94 -20.72 11.96
C TYR A 75 11.36 -21.28 11.90
N MET A 76 12.26 -20.62 11.15
CA MET A 76 13.65 -21.07 11.00
C MET A 76 14.57 -20.62 12.14
N TYR A 77 14.46 -19.36 12.58
CA TYR A 77 15.40 -18.71 13.50
C TYR A 77 14.82 -18.41 14.89
N GLY A 78 13.54 -18.76 15.11
CA GLY A 78 12.88 -18.65 16.40
C GLY A 78 12.70 -17.20 16.87
N SER A 79 12.80 -17.00 18.19
CA SER A 79 12.51 -15.73 18.84
C SER A 79 13.47 -14.59 18.47
N TYR A 80 14.62 -14.86 17.83
CA TYR A 80 15.65 -13.86 17.50
C TYR A 80 15.12 -12.72 16.60
N TYR A 81 14.07 -13.00 15.82
CA TYR A 81 13.42 -12.02 14.94
C TYR A 81 12.92 -10.75 15.66
N TRP A 82 12.68 -10.80 16.98
CA TRP A 82 12.23 -9.65 17.76
C TRP A 82 13.13 -8.41 17.61
N MET A 83 14.43 -8.60 17.31
CA MET A 83 15.40 -7.53 17.07
C MET A 83 15.05 -6.65 15.87
N GLN A 84 14.25 -7.14 14.91
CA GLN A 84 13.75 -6.34 13.80
C GLN A 84 12.87 -5.17 14.26
N ASN A 85 12.11 -5.34 15.35
CA ASN A 85 11.29 -4.27 15.92
C ASN A 85 12.15 -3.12 16.45
N LEU A 86 13.32 -3.42 17.03
CA LEU A 86 14.27 -2.39 17.45
C LEU A 86 14.80 -1.59 16.25
N GLY A 87 15.10 -2.27 15.15
CA GLY A 87 15.50 -1.62 13.90
C GLY A 87 14.42 -0.68 13.36
N LEU A 88 13.15 -1.12 13.41
CA LEU A 88 12.00 -0.30 13.00
C LEU A 88 11.87 0.95 13.86
N ILE A 89 12.00 0.84 15.18
CA ILE A 89 11.95 1.99 16.10
C ILE A 89 13.06 3.00 15.77
N VAL A 90 14.29 2.53 15.56
CA VAL A 90 15.42 3.40 15.17
C VAL A 90 15.18 4.06 13.81
N GLY A 91 14.58 3.33 12.85
CA GLY A 91 14.18 3.87 11.56
C GLY A 91 13.15 4.99 11.69
N CYS A 92 12.10 4.78 12.50
CA CYS A 92 11.08 5.81 12.77
C CYS A 92 11.68 7.05 13.45
N LEU A 93 12.58 6.88 14.42
CA LEU A 93 13.27 7.99 15.08
C LEU A 93 14.12 8.78 14.08
N THR A 94 14.87 8.09 13.23
CA THR A 94 15.69 8.74 12.19
C THR A 94 14.80 9.51 11.21
N MET A 95 13.67 8.94 10.79
CA MET A 95 12.71 9.60 9.93
C MET A 95 12.15 10.88 10.58
N PHE A 96 11.81 10.81 11.87
CA PHE A 96 11.28 11.94 12.62
C PHE A 96 12.29 13.07 12.82
N PHE A 97 13.54 12.74 13.19
CA PHE A 97 14.57 13.75 13.49
C PHE A 97 15.34 14.27 12.28
N VAL A 98 15.44 13.51 11.19
CA VAL A 98 16.25 13.88 10.02
C VAL A 98 15.38 14.15 8.81
N THR A 99 14.56 13.18 8.41
CA THR A 99 13.81 13.25 7.15
C THR A 99 12.72 14.32 7.19
N ILE A 100 11.89 14.33 8.23
CA ILE A 100 10.81 15.32 8.35
C ILE A 100 11.32 16.76 8.35
N PRO A 101 12.26 17.18 9.24
CA PRO A 101 12.74 18.56 9.26
C PRO A 101 13.53 18.94 8.00
N LEU A 102 14.13 17.97 7.30
CA LEU A 102 14.78 18.23 6.03
C LEU A 102 13.77 18.53 4.92
N PHE A 103 12.72 17.71 4.76
CA PHE A 103 11.80 17.79 3.62
C PHE A 103 10.60 18.73 3.83
N TYR A 104 10.11 18.87 5.07
CA TYR A 104 8.97 19.70 5.41
C TYR A 104 9.11 21.18 4.97
N PRO A 105 10.25 21.88 5.17
CA PRO A 105 10.39 23.28 4.75
C PRO A 105 10.46 23.47 3.24
N LEU A 106 10.84 22.45 2.44
CA LEU A 106 10.91 22.59 0.98
C LEU A 106 9.52 22.56 0.30
N GLN A 107 8.46 22.13 1.01
CA GLN A 107 7.08 22.03 0.48
C GLN A 107 6.98 21.34 -0.90
N ILE A 108 7.91 20.43 -1.19
CA ILE A 108 7.95 19.68 -2.44
C ILE A 108 6.83 18.66 -2.49
N THR A 109 6.31 18.43 -3.69
CA THR A 109 5.20 17.48 -3.91
C THR A 109 5.68 16.08 -4.23
N SER A 110 6.94 15.95 -4.67
CA SER A 110 7.53 14.69 -5.07
C SER A 110 8.97 14.63 -4.62
N VAL A 111 9.42 13.47 -4.14
CA VAL A 111 10.83 13.24 -3.77
C VAL A 111 11.75 13.45 -4.98
N TYR A 112 11.27 13.22 -6.21
CA TYR A 112 12.03 13.47 -7.43
C TYR A 112 12.28 14.97 -7.70
N GLU A 113 11.44 15.85 -7.14
CA GLU A 113 11.61 17.30 -7.22
C GLU A 113 12.83 17.75 -6.40
N TYR A 114 13.09 17.11 -5.26
CA TYR A 114 14.31 17.33 -4.48
C TYR A 114 15.57 16.97 -5.26
N LEU A 115 15.55 15.86 -6.01
CA LEU A 115 16.68 15.47 -6.86
C LEU A 115 16.95 16.50 -7.95
N GLN A 116 15.90 17.11 -8.51
CA GLN A 116 16.06 18.23 -9.44
C GLN A 116 16.70 19.44 -8.78
N MET A 117 16.24 19.84 -7.58
CA MET A 117 16.78 21.00 -6.86
C MET A 117 18.22 20.80 -6.43
N ARG A 118 18.60 19.57 -6.01
CA ARG A 118 19.96 19.28 -5.54
C ARG A 118 20.99 19.16 -6.67
N HIS A 119 20.59 18.67 -7.84
CA HIS A 119 21.49 18.46 -8.97
C HIS A 119 21.31 19.47 -10.11
N GLU A 120 20.38 20.43 -9.96
CA GLU A 120 19.99 21.46 -10.94
C GLU A 120 19.74 20.90 -12.37
N SER A 121 19.39 19.63 -12.48
CA SER A 121 19.25 18.93 -13.76
C SER A 121 17.90 18.24 -13.90
N GLN A 122 17.19 18.61 -14.96
CA GLN A 122 15.91 18.01 -15.31
C GLN A 122 16.06 16.56 -15.81
N GLN A 123 17.23 16.21 -16.37
CA GLN A 123 17.53 14.85 -16.83
C GLN A 123 17.60 13.86 -15.66
N VAL A 124 18.22 14.28 -14.54
CA VAL A 124 18.32 13.46 -13.32
C VAL A 124 16.93 13.18 -12.74
N ARG A 125 16.03 14.18 -12.75
CA ARG A 125 14.64 13.99 -12.32
C ARG A 125 13.91 12.98 -13.19
N GLN A 126 13.99 13.11 -14.52
CA GLN A 126 13.31 12.20 -15.43
C GLN A 126 13.85 10.77 -15.30
N MET A 127 15.17 10.62 -15.21
CA MET A 127 15.79 9.31 -15.00
C MET A 127 15.38 8.69 -13.66
N ALA A 128 15.38 9.47 -12.57
CA ALA A 128 14.95 9.00 -11.25
C ALA A 128 13.46 8.64 -11.21
N MET A 129 12.60 9.40 -11.90
CA MET A 129 11.19 9.07 -12.06
C MET A 129 10.99 7.75 -12.82
N TRP A 130 11.71 7.56 -13.93
CA TRP A 130 11.66 6.32 -14.71
C TRP A 130 12.13 5.12 -13.90
N LEU A 131 13.30 5.22 -13.26
CA LEU A 131 13.84 4.16 -12.42
C LEU A 131 12.94 3.85 -11.23
N GLY A 132 12.41 4.88 -10.58
CA GLY A 132 11.49 4.73 -9.45
C GLY A 132 10.17 4.05 -9.84
N ASN A 133 9.61 4.41 -11.00
CA ASN A 133 8.40 3.76 -11.52
C ASN A 133 8.65 2.30 -11.89
N VAL A 134 9.77 2.00 -12.56
CA VAL A 134 10.14 0.61 -12.89
C VAL A 134 10.35 -0.20 -11.61
N GLY A 135 11.06 0.35 -10.62
CA GLY A 135 11.25 -0.29 -9.32
C GLY A 135 9.92 -0.56 -8.60
N SER A 136 9.01 0.41 -8.62
CA SER A 136 7.68 0.28 -8.00
C SER A 136 6.83 -0.79 -8.70
N LEU A 137 6.88 -0.86 -10.04
CA LEU A 137 6.20 -1.90 -10.82
C LEU A 137 6.74 -3.30 -10.50
N LEU A 138 8.05 -3.45 -10.42
CA LEU A 138 8.69 -4.72 -10.06
C LEU A 138 8.31 -5.14 -8.63
N TYR A 139 8.36 -4.20 -7.68
CA TYR A 139 7.95 -4.46 -6.30
C TYR A 139 6.48 -4.89 -6.21
N ALA A 140 5.57 -4.18 -6.88
CA ALA A 140 4.15 -4.53 -6.91
C ALA A 140 3.90 -5.93 -7.51
N GLY A 141 4.65 -6.30 -8.55
CA GLY A 141 4.60 -7.64 -9.15
C GLY A 141 5.03 -8.73 -8.16
N ILE A 142 6.14 -8.53 -7.46
CA ILE A 142 6.64 -9.47 -6.44
C ILE A 142 5.60 -9.62 -5.32
N VAL A 143 5.08 -8.51 -4.79
CA VAL A 143 4.05 -8.51 -3.73
C VAL A 143 2.81 -9.29 -4.12
N THR A 144 2.30 -9.05 -5.32
CA THR A 144 1.10 -9.73 -5.83
C THR A 144 1.36 -11.23 -6.01
N PHE A 145 2.54 -11.60 -6.50
CA PHE A 145 2.93 -13.01 -6.63
C PHE A 145 3.01 -13.69 -5.26
N GLY A 146 3.63 -13.03 -4.26
CA GLY A 146 3.68 -13.53 -2.88
C GLY A 146 2.29 -13.70 -2.25
N ALA A 147 1.35 -12.79 -2.52
CA ALA A 147 -0.04 -12.96 -2.09
C ALA A 147 -0.71 -14.15 -2.80
N GLY A 148 -0.45 -14.34 -4.10
CA GLY A 148 -0.98 -15.45 -4.89
C GLY A 148 -0.49 -16.82 -4.42
N THR A 149 0.80 -16.96 -4.09
CA THR A 149 1.36 -18.22 -3.56
C THR A 149 0.84 -18.52 -2.16
N GLY A 150 0.63 -17.50 -1.32
CA GLY A 150 -0.03 -17.66 -0.03
C GLY A 150 -1.45 -18.23 -0.18
N MET A 151 -2.23 -17.70 -1.13
CA MET A 151 -3.60 -18.16 -1.40
C MET A 151 -3.64 -19.56 -2.02
N GLU A 152 -2.69 -19.89 -2.90
CA GLU A 152 -2.53 -21.24 -3.46
C GLU A 152 -2.34 -22.29 -2.36
N GLY A 153 -1.55 -21.97 -1.33
CA GLY A 153 -1.32 -22.87 -0.19
C GLY A 153 -2.59 -23.20 0.63
N VAL A 154 -3.59 -22.31 0.63
CA VAL A 154 -4.84 -22.51 1.39
C VAL A 154 -5.96 -23.10 0.53
N THR A 155 -6.00 -22.72 -0.76
CA THR A 155 -7.12 -23.01 -1.66
C THR A 155 -6.85 -24.17 -2.62
N GLY A 156 -5.58 -24.53 -2.86
CA GLY A 156 -5.16 -25.50 -3.87
C GLY A 156 -5.35 -25.04 -5.32
N VAL A 157 -5.81 -23.79 -5.54
CA VAL A 157 -5.97 -23.19 -6.88
C VAL A 157 -4.65 -22.52 -7.27
N SER A 158 -4.27 -22.65 -8.55
CA SER A 158 -2.99 -22.12 -9.06
C SER A 158 -2.81 -20.63 -8.76
N ALA A 159 -1.64 -20.25 -8.23
CA ALA A 159 -1.29 -18.86 -7.92
C ALA A 159 -1.47 -17.91 -9.11
N TRP A 160 -1.27 -18.38 -10.35
CA TRP A 160 -1.43 -17.57 -11.56
C TRP A 160 -2.84 -17.01 -11.73
N ILE A 161 -3.86 -17.78 -11.35
CA ILE A 161 -5.26 -17.32 -11.40
C ILE A 161 -5.47 -16.19 -10.39
N TYR A 162 -4.97 -16.34 -9.16
CA TYR A 162 -5.06 -15.29 -8.15
C TYR A 162 -4.31 -14.03 -8.54
N VAL A 163 -3.10 -14.16 -9.10
CA VAL A 163 -2.32 -13.01 -9.56
C VAL A 163 -3.10 -12.22 -10.62
N ILE A 164 -3.67 -12.88 -11.61
CA ILE A 164 -4.44 -12.21 -12.68
C ILE A 164 -5.68 -11.51 -12.11
N VAL A 165 -6.45 -12.19 -11.26
CA VAL A 165 -7.69 -11.63 -10.69
C VAL A 165 -7.39 -10.44 -9.77
N LEU A 166 -6.46 -10.59 -8.83
CA LEU A 166 -6.10 -9.54 -7.88
C LEU A 166 -5.49 -8.33 -8.60
N THR A 167 -4.60 -8.56 -9.57
CA THR A 167 -4.02 -7.47 -10.37
C THR A 167 -5.10 -6.74 -11.17
N SER A 168 -6.04 -7.47 -11.78
CA SER A 168 -7.13 -6.86 -12.56
C SER A 168 -8.02 -5.98 -11.69
N ILE A 169 -8.41 -6.47 -10.50
CA ILE A 169 -9.20 -5.69 -9.54
C ILE A 169 -8.41 -4.47 -9.07
N ALA A 170 -7.12 -4.65 -8.73
CA ALA A 170 -6.26 -3.56 -8.28
C ALA A 170 -6.09 -2.48 -9.37
N VAL A 171 -5.93 -2.85 -10.64
CA VAL A 171 -5.82 -1.91 -11.76
C VAL A 171 -7.11 -1.12 -11.94
N VAL A 172 -8.26 -1.80 -11.95
CA VAL A 172 -9.58 -1.13 -12.07
C VAL A 172 -9.79 -0.18 -10.89
N TYR A 173 -9.55 -0.64 -9.66
CA TYR A 173 -9.70 0.17 -8.46
C TYR A 173 -8.74 1.38 -8.44
N THR A 174 -7.47 1.19 -8.77
CA THR A 174 -6.47 2.28 -8.78
C THR A 174 -6.76 3.29 -9.88
N SER A 175 -7.28 2.85 -11.03
CA SER A 175 -7.68 3.77 -12.12
C SER A 175 -8.88 4.64 -11.75
N LEU A 176 -9.72 4.19 -10.80
CA LEU A 176 -10.90 4.91 -10.31
C LEU A 176 -10.63 5.68 -9.01
N GLY A 177 -9.57 5.35 -8.27
CA GLY A 177 -9.31 5.83 -6.92
C GLY A 177 -8.59 7.18 -6.85
N GLU A 178 -9.24 8.16 -6.23
CA GLU A 178 -8.57 9.37 -5.72
C GLU A 178 -7.69 9.03 -4.50
N ILE A 179 -6.60 9.78 -4.25
CA ILE A 179 -5.72 9.58 -3.06
C ILE A 179 -6.53 9.56 -1.75
N LYS A 180 -7.62 10.34 -1.67
CA LYS A 180 -8.54 10.33 -0.52
C LYS A 180 -9.28 9.00 -0.34
N ALA A 181 -9.70 8.37 -1.43
CA ALA A 181 -10.38 7.08 -1.40
C ALA A 181 -9.45 5.97 -0.90
N VAL A 182 -8.19 6.01 -1.35
CA VAL A 182 -7.14 5.08 -0.91
C VAL A 182 -6.90 5.21 0.59
N VAL A 183 -6.82 6.44 1.12
CA VAL A 183 -6.67 6.67 2.57
C VAL A 183 -7.82 6.05 3.37
N VAL A 184 -9.06 6.21 2.92
CA VAL A 184 -10.24 5.64 3.60
C VAL A 184 -10.22 4.13 3.56
N THR A 185 -9.91 3.52 2.41
CA THR A 185 -9.81 2.06 2.32
C THR A 185 -8.68 1.52 3.17
N ASP A 186 -7.55 2.21 3.25
CA ASP A 186 -6.42 1.78 4.07
C ASP A 186 -6.75 1.85 5.57
N VAL A 187 -7.48 2.88 6.02
CA VAL A 187 -7.96 2.94 7.41
C VAL A 187 -8.89 1.77 7.72
N VAL A 188 -9.83 1.45 6.82
CA VAL A 188 -10.73 0.29 6.99
C VAL A 188 -9.94 -1.01 7.01
N GLN A 189 -8.99 -1.19 6.09
CA GLN A 189 -8.13 -2.36 6.05
C GLN A 189 -7.23 -2.48 7.29
N GLY A 190 -6.75 -1.37 7.85
CA GLY A 190 -5.96 -1.35 9.07
C GLY A 190 -6.77 -1.70 10.32
N VAL A 191 -8.08 -1.45 10.32
CA VAL A 191 -8.98 -1.85 11.42
C VAL A 191 -9.43 -3.30 11.32
N ILE A 192 -9.59 -3.82 10.09
CA ILE A 192 -10.07 -5.19 9.84
C ILE A 192 -8.95 -6.24 10.02
N ARG A 193 -7.69 -5.88 9.71
CA ARG A 193 -6.52 -6.74 9.93
C ARG A 193 -6.31 -7.06 11.41
#